data_AF-A0A849ZEH1-F1
#
_entry.id   AF-A0A849ZEH1-F1
#
_cell.length_a   1.000
_cell.length_b   1.000
_cell.length_c   1.000
_cell.angle_alpha   90.00
_cell.angle_beta   90.00
_cell.angle_gamma   90.00
#
_symmetry.space_group_name_H-M   'P 1'
#
loop_
_entity.id
_entity.type
_entity.pdbx_description
1 polymer ?
#
loop_
_entity_poly.entity_id
_entity_poly.type
_entity_poly.pdbx_seq_one_letter_code
_entity_poly.pdbx_strand_id
1 'polypeptide(L)'
;MRVGALLSVTLAGIGLVACATQERGFTGGGDQGAGDTTGPTGTTSASKGPTTTAGSTTTGSPASTSTGSSCTDNLQNGDETDIDCGGSCAPCNDGSNCDGPTDCVTGFCVEGVCCESACTGVCESCVEAATGDPNGVCAPITPGAQCAPGSCVGGTATAASTCDANGTCVPGLMTSCNPYVCDPGTMMCKTTCTSNADCNVGTCNVAVGACEVPQVVIDTHNFMGMTEYPLDTDVCGCCGATTTAETAQAICVLAGLTTAVSWTTGMINGTNCYCWDCITVNSWANNCCLGQSNRPMILTVTCQ
;
A
#
# COMPACT_ATOMS: atom_id res chain seq x y z
N MET A 1 -37.46 13.22 -49.78
CA MET A 1 -37.57 14.61 -49.27
C MET A 1 -36.65 14.76 -48.07
N ARG A 2 -35.69 15.70 -48.16
CA ARG A 2 -34.88 16.39 -47.12
C ARG A 2 -34.12 15.49 -46.11
N VAL A 3 -32.78 15.33 -46.15
CA VAL A 3 -31.61 16.24 -46.14
C VAL A 3 -31.24 16.78 -44.74
N GLY A 4 -29.99 16.50 -44.33
CA GLY A 4 -29.16 17.28 -43.37
C GLY A 4 -28.71 16.46 -42.15
N ALA A 5 -27.44 16.41 -41.71
CA ALA A 5 -26.18 16.95 -42.22
C ALA A 5 -25.03 16.17 -41.56
N LEU A 6 -23.98 15.90 -42.33
CA LEU A 6 -22.69 15.35 -41.90
C LEU A 6 -21.87 16.45 -41.18
N LEU A 7 -21.25 16.11 -40.05
CA LEU A 7 -20.10 16.85 -39.52
C LEU A 7 -18.92 15.89 -39.40
N SER A 8 -18.03 15.98 -40.38
CA SER A 8 -16.72 15.33 -40.44
C SER A 8 -15.69 16.17 -39.70
N VAL A 9 -15.14 15.65 -38.60
CA VAL A 9 -13.88 16.15 -38.02
C VAL A 9 -12.77 15.25 -38.54
N THR A 10 -11.97 15.80 -39.44
CA THR A 10 -10.71 15.22 -39.91
C THR A 10 -9.66 15.37 -38.82
N LEU A 11 -9.29 14.26 -38.17
CA LEU A 11 -8.03 14.16 -37.43
C LEU A 11 -6.93 13.84 -38.45
N ALA A 12 -6.10 14.83 -38.75
CA ALA A 12 -4.94 14.67 -39.61
C ALA A 12 -3.82 13.93 -38.87
N GLY A 13 -3.51 12.74 -39.40
CA GLY A 13 -2.21 12.09 -39.45
C GLY A 13 -1.14 12.40 -38.42
N ILE A 14 -0.89 11.42 -37.55
CA ILE A 14 0.47 11.00 -37.22
C ILE A 14 0.55 9.52 -37.55
N GLY A 15 1.21 9.20 -38.66
CA GLY A 15 1.48 7.85 -39.12
C GLY A 15 2.92 7.45 -38.82
N LEU A 16 3.05 6.38 -38.01
CA LEU A 16 4.06 5.31 -37.97
C LEU A 16 5.55 5.66 -37.91
N VAL A 17 6.27 5.01 -36.98
CA VAL A 17 7.11 3.83 -37.29
C VAL A 17 7.17 2.91 -36.05
N ALA A 18 6.70 1.67 -36.22
CA ALA A 18 7.05 0.55 -35.36
C ALA A 18 8.36 -0.07 -35.86
N CYS A 19 9.28 -0.40 -34.95
CA CYS A 19 10.32 -1.38 -35.20
C CYS A 19 10.21 -2.47 -34.12
N ALA A 20 9.64 -3.60 -34.51
CA ALA A 20 9.73 -4.85 -33.76
C ALA A 20 10.90 -5.67 -34.33
N THR A 21 11.73 -6.25 -33.46
CA THR A 21 12.40 -7.52 -33.74
C THR A 21 12.35 -8.42 -32.49
N GLN A 22 11.40 -9.36 -32.54
CA GLN A 22 11.49 -10.77 -32.15
C GLN A 22 12.86 -11.41 -32.53
N GLU A 23 13.42 -12.48 -31.95
CA GLU A 23 13.08 -13.56 -31.01
C GLU A 23 14.43 -14.14 -30.54
N ARG A 24 14.55 -14.66 -29.31
CA ARG A 24 15.24 -15.94 -29.05
C ARG A 24 14.71 -16.56 -27.75
N GLY A 25 13.93 -17.62 -27.91
CA GLY A 25 13.56 -18.51 -26.83
C GLY A 25 14.75 -19.31 -26.28
N PHE A 26 14.58 -19.77 -25.04
CA PHE A 26 15.25 -20.97 -24.55
C PHE A 26 14.23 -21.78 -23.75
N THR A 27 13.71 -22.81 -24.42
CA THR A 27 13.01 -23.95 -23.82
C THR A 27 14.03 -24.87 -23.16
N GLY A 28 13.75 -25.33 -21.95
CA GLY A 28 14.54 -26.38 -21.29
C GLY A 28 13.86 -26.88 -20.02
N GLY A 29 12.89 -27.79 -20.18
CA GLY A 29 12.45 -28.67 -19.11
C GLY A 29 13.41 -29.86 -18.95
N GLY A 30 13.38 -30.50 -17.78
CA GLY A 30 14.11 -31.73 -17.50
C GLY A 30 14.08 -32.12 -16.03
N ASP A 31 13.11 -32.97 -15.69
CA ASP A 31 12.96 -33.77 -14.46
C ASP A 31 14.26 -34.45 -13.98
N GLN A 32 14.43 -34.55 -12.65
CA GLN A 32 14.52 -35.79 -11.80
C GLN A 32 14.29 -35.33 -10.34
N GLY A 33 13.54 -35.94 -9.44
CA GLY A 33 13.14 -37.34 -9.30
C GLY A 33 13.78 -37.96 -8.05
N ALA A 34 12.94 -38.40 -7.09
CA ALA A 34 13.22 -39.23 -5.89
C ALA A 34 13.96 -38.53 -4.73
N GLY A 35 13.65 -38.73 -3.45
CA GLY A 35 12.85 -39.76 -2.77
C GLY A 35 13.60 -40.16 -1.49
N ASP A 36 12.90 -40.21 -0.35
CA ASP A 36 13.11 -41.08 0.85
C ASP A 36 12.47 -40.39 2.06
N THR A 37 11.32 -40.85 2.56
CA THR A 37 11.14 -41.94 3.53
C THR A 37 12.00 -41.81 4.78
N THR A 38 11.38 -41.41 5.90
CA THR A 38 11.40 -42.15 7.17
C THR A 38 10.49 -41.47 8.20
N GLY A 39 9.27 -41.98 8.40
CA GLY A 39 8.90 -42.46 9.73
C GLY A 39 9.44 -43.89 9.88
N PRO A 40 9.54 -44.50 11.08
CA PRO A 40 8.52 -44.45 12.13
C PRO A 40 9.12 -44.45 13.57
N THR A 41 8.27 -44.81 14.55
CA THR A 41 8.51 -45.10 15.98
C THR A 41 8.45 -43.85 16.88
N GLY A 42 7.49 -43.66 17.79
CA GLY A 42 6.68 -44.61 18.53
C GLY A 42 7.46 -45.16 19.72
N THR A 43 7.29 -44.54 20.89
CA THR A 43 7.39 -45.13 22.26
C THR A 43 7.16 -44.02 23.30
N THR A 44 6.00 -44.02 23.99
CA THR A 44 5.79 -44.50 25.38
C THR A 44 6.34 -43.62 26.50
N SER A 45 5.40 -43.17 27.37
CA SER A 45 5.51 -43.06 28.83
C SER A 45 6.50 -42.00 29.38
N ALA A 46 6.32 -41.32 30.51
CA ALA A 46 5.46 -41.53 31.66
C ALA A 46 5.28 -40.22 32.44
N SER A 47 4.13 -40.17 33.10
CA SER A 47 3.81 -39.52 34.37
C SER A 47 4.95 -39.06 35.30
N LYS A 48 4.79 -37.86 35.86
CA LYS A 48 5.22 -37.52 37.22
C LYS A 48 4.08 -36.77 37.92
N GLY A 49 3.54 -37.39 38.97
CA GLY A 49 2.52 -36.79 39.85
C GLY A 49 3.09 -35.66 40.73
N PRO A 50 2.25 -35.16 41.65
CA PRO A 50 2.48 -35.63 43.01
C PRO A 50 1.22 -36.15 43.70
N THR A 51 1.54 -37.06 44.62
CA THR A 51 0.73 -37.75 45.61
C THR A 51 0.03 -36.80 46.58
N THR A 52 -1.27 -37.00 46.81
CA THR A 52 -1.87 -36.87 48.14
C THR A 52 -2.87 -38.01 48.37
N THR A 53 -2.67 -38.69 49.48
CA THR A 53 -3.48 -39.80 50.00
C THR A 53 -4.52 -39.24 50.96
N ALA A 54 -5.80 -39.61 50.77
CA ALA A 54 -6.73 -39.90 51.86
C ALA A 54 -7.92 -40.69 51.28
N GLY A 55 -8.06 -41.95 51.70
CA GLY A 55 -9.26 -42.73 51.46
C GLY A 55 -10.33 -42.47 52.53
N SER A 56 -11.59 -42.77 52.23
CA SER A 56 -12.44 -43.64 53.03
C SER A 56 -13.88 -43.62 52.51
N THR A 57 -14.30 -44.83 52.14
CA THR A 57 -15.61 -45.39 51.82
C THR A 57 -16.77 -44.87 52.67
N THR A 58 -17.92 -44.58 52.05
CA THR A 58 -19.27 -45.04 52.48
C THR A 58 -20.30 -44.93 51.34
N THR A 59 -20.78 -46.09 50.90
CA THR A 59 -22.18 -46.47 50.62
C THR A 59 -23.22 -45.41 50.24
N GLY A 60 -23.81 -45.59 49.05
CA GLY A 60 -25.24 -45.42 48.81
C GLY A 60 -25.77 -44.00 48.63
N SER A 61 -25.71 -43.50 47.40
CA SER A 61 -26.75 -42.64 46.84
C SER A 61 -26.76 -42.92 45.33
N PRO A 62 -27.94 -43.06 44.67
CA PRO A 62 -27.96 -43.44 43.28
C PRO A 62 -27.20 -42.40 42.46
N ALA A 63 -26.67 -42.83 41.32
CA ALA A 63 -26.37 -41.93 40.23
C ALA A 63 -27.62 -41.07 39.98
N SER A 64 -27.63 -39.88 40.58
CA SER A 64 -28.52 -38.80 40.20
C SER A 64 -27.67 -37.96 39.27
N THR A 65 -27.82 -38.24 37.98
CA THR A 65 -28.64 -37.41 37.09
C THR A 65 -27.82 -36.17 36.75
N SER A 66 -27.57 -35.97 35.46
CA SER A 66 -27.17 -34.69 34.90
C SER A 66 -27.45 -33.53 35.86
N THR A 67 -26.42 -32.80 36.29
CA THR A 67 -26.59 -31.36 36.56
C THR A 67 -26.98 -30.75 35.22
N GLY A 68 -28.22 -31.04 34.83
CA GLY A 68 -28.72 -30.84 33.50
C GLY A 68 -28.58 -29.37 33.22
N SER A 69 -27.97 -29.05 32.09
CA SER A 69 -28.36 -27.91 31.30
C SER A 69 -29.89 -27.89 31.29
N SER A 70 -30.46 -27.18 32.25
CA SER A 70 -31.89 -26.99 32.31
C SER A 70 -32.11 -25.74 31.48
N CYS A 71 -32.40 -25.96 30.20
CA CYS A 71 -32.58 -24.94 29.16
C CYS A 71 -33.76 -23.97 29.38
N THR A 72 -34.23 -23.80 30.61
CA THR A 72 -35.37 -22.98 31.02
C THR A 72 -35.29 -22.57 32.51
N ASP A 73 -34.11 -22.61 33.14
CA ASP A 73 -33.93 -22.26 34.57
C ASP A 73 -33.39 -20.85 34.83
N ASN A 74 -33.22 -20.05 33.78
CA ASN A 74 -32.72 -18.68 33.80
C ASN A 74 -31.29 -18.55 34.32
N LEU A 75 -30.50 -19.62 34.26
CA LEU A 75 -29.10 -19.62 34.64
C LEU A 75 -28.26 -20.22 33.51
N GLN A 76 -27.29 -19.48 33.00
CA GLN A 76 -26.31 -20.05 32.07
C GLN A 76 -25.50 -21.16 32.76
N ASN A 77 -25.81 -22.42 32.45
CA ASN A 77 -25.20 -23.59 33.08
C ASN A 77 -25.05 -24.78 32.12
N GLY A 78 -24.39 -25.85 32.58
CA GLY A 78 -24.10 -26.99 31.71
C GLY A 78 -23.19 -26.62 30.54
N ASP A 79 -23.70 -26.79 29.32
CA ASP A 79 -23.04 -26.45 28.05
C ASP A 79 -23.75 -25.31 27.27
N GLU A 80 -24.59 -24.52 27.95
CA GLU A 80 -25.25 -23.34 27.38
C GLU A 80 -24.27 -22.21 27.06
N THR A 81 -24.44 -21.57 25.89
CA THR A 81 -23.60 -20.45 25.44
C THR A 81 -24.15 -19.09 25.86
N ASP A 82 -25.46 -19.02 26.13
CA ASP A 82 -26.14 -17.89 26.77
C ASP A 82 -27.26 -18.46 27.66
N ILE A 83 -27.90 -17.62 28.48
CA ILE A 83 -28.92 -18.06 29.45
C ILE A 83 -30.01 -18.89 28.76
N ASP A 84 -30.14 -20.17 29.16
CA ASP A 84 -31.14 -21.13 28.67
C ASP A 84 -31.05 -21.50 27.17
N CYS A 85 -29.92 -21.27 26.50
CA CYS A 85 -29.76 -21.59 25.08
C CYS A 85 -28.32 -21.94 24.65
N GLY A 86 -28.19 -22.56 23.47
CA GLY A 86 -26.91 -23.02 22.92
C GLY A 86 -26.46 -24.40 23.43
N GLY A 87 -25.44 -24.99 22.81
CA GLY A 87 -24.92 -26.30 23.18
C GLY A 87 -25.96 -27.43 23.04
N SER A 88 -26.30 -28.09 24.14
CA SER A 88 -27.34 -29.14 24.15
C SER A 88 -28.78 -28.59 24.15
N CYS A 89 -28.95 -27.28 24.37
CA CYS A 89 -30.22 -26.59 24.39
C CYS A 89 -30.68 -26.12 23.00
N ALA A 90 -31.83 -25.46 22.93
CA ALA A 90 -32.27 -24.83 21.69
C ALA A 90 -31.28 -23.73 21.27
N PRO A 91 -31.09 -23.47 19.96
CA PRO A 91 -30.25 -22.37 19.51
C PRO A 91 -30.74 -21.02 20.05
N CYS A 92 -29.80 -20.16 20.40
CA CYS A 92 -29.99 -18.81 20.84
C CYS A 92 -30.49 -17.89 19.73
N ASN A 93 -31.27 -16.88 20.12
CA ASN A 93 -31.76 -15.84 19.22
C ASN A 93 -30.66 -14.82 18.89
N ASP A 94 -30.95 -13.92 17.95
CA ASP A 94 -30.04 -12.84 17.59
C ASP A 94 -29.68 -11.99 18.82
N GLY A 95 -28.40 -11.65 18.93
CA GLY A 95 -27.83 -10.83 19.99
C GLY A 95 -27.36 -11.59 21.22
N SER A 96 -27.67 -12.88 21.32
CA SER A 96 -27.17 -13.77 22.38
C SER A 96 -25.75 -14.25 22.13
N ASN A 97 -25.10 -14.71 23.19
CA ASN A 97 -23.75 -15.27 23.13
C ASN A 97 -23.73 -16.67 22.49
N CYS A 98 -22.66 -16.97 21.74
CA CYS A 98 -22.48 -18.26 21.07
C CYS A 98 -21.00 -18.67 21.04
N ASP A 99 -20.74 -19.98 21.02
CA ASP A 99 -19.39 -20.54 20.84
C ASP A 99 -19.19 -21.09 19.42
N GLY A 100 -20.27 -21.38 18.70
CA GLY A 100 -20.22 -21.80 17.31
C GLY A 100 -21.53 -21.60 16.53
N PRO A 101 -21.51 -21.88 15.21
CA PRO A 101 -22.65 -21.68 14.32
C PRO A 101 -23.92 -22.41 14.76
N THR A 102 -23.79 -23.58 15.39
CA THR A 102 -24.94 -24.39 15.83
C THR A 102 -25.70 -23.80 16.99
N ASP A 103 -25.09 -22.86 17.72
CA ASP A 103 -25.71 -22.22 18.88
C ASP A 103 -26.67 -21.09 18.48
N CYS A 104 -26.71 -20.70 17.20
CA CYS A 104 -27.55 -19.60 16.73
C CYS A 104 -28.70 -20.12 15.87
N VAL A 105 -29.91 -19.58 16.07
CA VAL A 105 -31.08 -19.89 15.23
C VAL A 105 -30.78 -19.64 13.75
N THR A 106 -29.99 -18.61 13.48
CA THR A 106 -29.58 -18.19 12.13
C THR A 106 -28.44 -19.01 11.54
N GLY A 107 -27.69 -19.73 12.38
CA GLY A 107 -26.46 -20.40 11.97
C GLY A 107 -25.23 -19.49 11.91
N PHE A 108 -25.32 -18.22 12.33
CA PHE A 108 -24.23 -17.25 12.22
C PHE A 108 -23.76 -16.78 13.58
N CYS A 109 -22.72 -17.44 14.09
CA CYS A 109 -21.99 -16.98 15.26
C CYS A 109 -20.77 -16.16 14.81
N VAL A 110 -20.81 -14.83 14.96
CA VAL A 110 -19.74 -13.92 14.58
C VAL A 110 -19.23 -13.24 15.83
N GLU A 111 -17.92 -13.34 16.09
CA GLU A 111 -17.26 -12.69 17.23
C GLU A 111 -17.90 -13.04 18.61
N GLY A 112 -18.53 -14.22 18.71
CA GLY A 112 -19.18 -14.71 19.93
C GLY A 112 -20.62 -14.25 20.13
N VAL A 113 -21.25 -13.63 19.12
CA VAL A 113 -22.65 -13.19 19.13
C VAL A 113 -23.43 -13.81 17.96
N CYS A 114 -24.66 -14.23 18.23
CA CYS A 114 -25.59 -14.69 17.19
C CYS A 114 -26.09 -13.52 16.35
N CYS A 115 -25.73 -13.50 15.08
CA CYS A 115 -26.12 -12.45 14.14
C CYS A 115 -27.29 -12.88 13.25
N GLU A 116 -28.08 -11.91 12.78
CA GLU A 116 -29.14 -12.13 11.78
C GLU A 116 -28.59 -12.68 10.44
N SER A 117 -27.30 -12.43 10.16
CA SER A 117 -26.60 -12.88 8.96
C SER A 117 -25.10 -13.10 9.23
N ALA A 118 -24.35 -13.61 8.25
CA ALA A 118 -22.94 -13.95 8.42
C ALA A 118 -21.97 -12.75 8.55
N CYS A 119 -22.44 -11.50 8.43
CA CYS A 119 -21.62 -10.28 8.34
C CYS A 119 -20.40 -10.46 7.41
N THR A 120 -20.63 -10.66 6.10
CA THR A 120 -19.58 -11.08 5.17
C THR A 120 -18.52 -10.01 4.87
N GLY A 121 -18.79 -8.74 5.19
CA GLY A 121 -17.84 -7.65 5.01
C GLY A 121 -16.76 -7.63 6.09
N VAL A 122 -15.51 -7.33 5.70
CA VAL A 122 -14.38 -7.12 6.64
C VAL A 122 -14.54 -5.87 7.53
N CYS A 123 -15.57 -5.07 7.26
CA CYS A 123 -15.95 -3.85 7.98
C CYS A 123 -17.38 -3.95 8.50
N GLU A 124 -17.87 -5.16 8.71
CA GLU A 124 -19.17 -5.45 9.30
C GLU A 124 -18.99 -6.31 10.55
N SER A 125 -19.84 -6.07 11.54
CA SER A 125 -19.96 -6.89 12.74
C SER A 125 -21.42 -6.82 13.21
N CYS A 126 -21.82 -7.72 14.10
CA CYS A 126 -23.08 -7.61 14.82
C CYS A 126 -22.88 -7.40 16.32
N VAL A 127 -21.66 -7.10 16.75
CA VAL A 127 -21.32 -6.84 18.15
C VAL A 127 -21.42 -5.34 18.44
N GLU A 128 -22.15 -4.99 19.50
CA GLU A 128 -22.39 -3.61 19.93
C GLU A 128 -21.09 -2.83 20.16
N ALA A 129 -20.05 -3.49 20.68
CA ALA A 129 -18.76 -2.86 20.88
C ALA A 129 -18.07 -2.42 19.57
N ALA A 130 -18.39 -3.07 18.45
CA ALA A 130 -17.80 -2.78 17.13
C ALA A 130 -18.63 -1.76 16.34
N THR A 131 -19.96 -1.87 16.40
CA THR A 131 -20.90 -1.08 15.59
C THR A 131 -21.52 0.11 16.34
N GLY A 132 -21.68 -0.01 17.66
CA GLY A 132 -22.49 0.90 18.47
C GLY A 132 -24.00 0.61 18.41
N ASP A 133 -24.41 -0.39 17.63
CA ASP A 133 -25.79 -0.87 17.50
C ASP A 133 -26.04 -2.11 18.38
N PRO A 134 -27.28 -2.41 18.79
CA PRO A 134 -27.56 -3.59 19.62
C PRO A 134 -27.02 -4.89 19.00
N ASN A 135 -26.52 -5.78 19.86
CA ASN A 135 -26.03 -7.10 19.45
C ASN A 135 -27.05 -7.83 18.55
N GLY A 136 -26.54 -8.49 17.50
CA GLY A 136 -27.31 -9.40 16.64
C GLY A 136 -27.72 -8.85 15.28
N VAL A 137 -27.58 -7.55 15.03
CA VAL A 137 -27.86 -6.94 13.72
C VAL A 137 -26.53 -6.64 13.03
N CYS A 138 -26.32 -7.14 11.80
CA CYS A 138 -25.07 -6.84 11.09
C CYS A 138 -25.09 -5.38 10.62
N ALA A 139 -24.10 -4.61 11.06
CA ALA A 139 -23.95 -3.20 10.71
C ALA A 139 -22.48 -2.86 10.41
N PRO A 140 -22.22 -1.75 9.69
CA PRO A 140 -20.88 -1.21 9.53
C PRO A 140 -20.18 -1.02 10.88
N ILE A 141 -18.94 -1.48 10.99
CA ILE A 141 -18.11 -1.18 12.16
C ILE A 141 -17.75 0.31 12.19
N THR A 142 -17.42 0.80 13.38
CA THR A 142 -17.10 2.21 13.62
C THR A 142 -16.05 2.73 12.62
N PRO A 143 -16.29 3.90 11.97
CA PRO A 143 -15.37 4.46 10.98
C PRO A 143 -13.95 4.65 11.54
N GLY A 144 -12.94 4.28 10.74
CA GLY A 144 -11.53 4.36 11.11
C GLY A 144 -10.96 3.09 11.73
N ALA A 145 -11.78 2.08 12.02
CA ALA A 145 -11.29 0.76 12.42
C ALA A 145 -10.40 0.15 11.32
N GLN A 146 -9.26 -0.44 11.71
CA GLN A 146 -8.33 -1.06 10.76
C GLN A 146 -8.91 -2.38 10.22
N CYS A 147 -9.11 -2.47 8.90
CA CYS A 147 -9.63 -3.67 8.21
C CYS A 147 -8.56 -4.43 7.42
N ALA A 148 -7.40 -3.82 7.17
CA ALA A 148 -6.24 -4.51 6.65
C ALA A 148 -4.95 -3.90 7.21
N PRO A 149 -3.93 -4.72 7.51
CA PRO A 149 -2.64 -4.20 7.94
C PRO A 149 -2.01 -3.33 6.84
N GLY A 150 -1.20 -2.36 7.26
CA GLY A 150 -0.34 -1.63 6.33
C GLY A 150 0.66 -2.57 5.66
N SER A 151 1.19 -2.16 4.52
CA SER A 151 2.20 -2.93 3.80
C SER A 151 3.32 -2.03 3.31
N CYS A 152 4.52 -2.56 3.19
CA CYS A 152 5.64 -1.83 2.59
C CYS A 152 6.36 -2.72 1.60
N VAL A 153 6.14 -2.47 0.31
CA VAL A 153 6.66 -3.29 -0.78
C VAL A 153 7.31 -2.38 -1.82
N GLY A 154 8.52 -2.74 -2.26
CA GLY A 154 9.22 -2.01 -3.32
C GLY A 154 9.49 -0.54 -2.99
N GLY A 155 9.77 -0.20 -1.72
CA GLY A 155 10.02 1.19 -1.30
C GLY A 155 8.79 2.08 -1.26
N THR A 156 7.58 1.50 -1.34
CA THR A 156 6.31 2.22 -1.16
C THR A 156 5.58 1.67 0.05
N ALA A 157 5.31 2.53 1.03
CA ALA A 157 4.46 2.20 2.16
C ALA A 157 2.99 2.49 1.80
N THR A 158 2.13 1.52 2.05
CA THR A 158 0.69 1.67 2.05
C THR A 158 0.26 1.68 3.50
N ALA A 159 -0.38 2.77 3.94
CA ALA A 159 -0.96 2.84 5.27
C ALA A 159 -1.96 1.70 5.49
N ALA A 160 -2.28 1.41 6.75
CA ALA A 160 -3.35 0.46 7.05
C ALA A 160 -4.68 0.92 6.42
N SER A 161 -5.43 -0.04 5.89
CA SER A 161 -6.77 0.22 5.36
C SER A 161 -7.75 0.39 6.52
N THR A 162 -8.70 1.31 6.36
CA THR A 162 -9.67 1.64 7.41
C THR A 162 -11.09 1.57 6.88
N CYS A 163 -12.03 1.17 7.73
CA CYS A 163 -13.45 1.16 7.40
C CYS A 163 -14.00 2.58 7.27
N ASP A 164 -14.78 2.84 6.22
CA ASP A 164 -15.60 4.03 6.12
C ASP A 164 -16.96 3.85 6.83
N ALA A 165 -17.77 4.91 6.84
CA ALA A 165 -19.11 4.86 7.44
C ALA A 165 -20.12 3.97 6.70
N ASN A 166 -19.77 3.43 5.54
CA ASN A 166 -20.63 2.55 4.75
C ASN A 166 -20.25 1.07 4.92
N GLY A 167 -19.31 0.74 5.81
CA GLY A 167 -18.83 -0.64 5.97
C GLY A 167 -17.91 -1.08 4.83
N THR A 168 -17.27 -0.14 4.13
CA THR A 168 -16.29 -0.43 3.08
C THR A 168 -14.87 -0.26 3.61
N CYS A 169 -14.02 -1.25 3.36
CA CYS A 169 -12.59 -1.17 3.68
C CYS A 169 -11.88 -0.28 2.66
N VAL A 170 -11.55 0.95 3.06
CA VAL A 170 -10.87 1.92 2.20
C VAL A 170 -9.36 1.65 2.25
N PRO A 171 -8.71 1.42 1.09
CA PRO A 171 -7.27 1.25 1.03
C PRO A 171 -6.52 2.43 1.64
N GLY A 172 -5.50 2.13 2.43
CA GLY A 172 -4.64 3.16 3.00
C GLY A 172 -3.87 3.94 1.94
N LEU A 173 -3.46 5.15 2.28
CA LEU A 173 -2.70 6.01 1.38
C LEU A 173 -1.35 5.38 1.03
N MET A 174 -1.03 5.37 -0.27
CA MET A 174 0.28 4.96 -0.77
C MET A 174 1.27 6.13 -0.70
N THR A 175 2.41 5.90 -0.08
CA THR A 175 3.49 6.87 0.14
C THR A 175 4.80 6.28 -0.33
N SER A 176 5.51 7.00 -1.20
CA SER A 176 6.89 6.64 -1.56
C SER A 176 7.81 6.87 -0.36
N CYS A 177 8.65 5.88 -0.04
CA CYS A 177 9.58 6.00 1.09
C CYS A 177 10.85 6.76 0.74
N ASN A 178 11.10 7.07 -0.52
CA ASN A 178 12.30 7.80 -0.92
C ASN A 178 12.45 9.11 -0.14
N PRO A 179 13.65 9.40 0.40
CA PRO A 179 14.93 8.69 0.18
C PRO A 179 15.18 7.48 1.10
N TYR A 180 14.30 7.19 2.04
CA TYR A 180 14.42 6.13 3.03
C TYR A 180 13.92 4.78 2.51
N VAL A 181 14.31 3.71 3.21
CA VAL A 181 13.76 2.36 2.98
C VAL A 181 12.46 2.16 3.76
N CYS A 182 11.73 1.12 3.36
CA CYS A 182 10.66 0.52 4.15
C CYS A 182 11.18 -0.04 5.48
N ASP A 183 10.48 0.22 6.58
CA ASP A 183 10.72 -0.44 7.86
C ASP A 183 9.90 -1.74 7.96
N PRO A 184 10.54 -2.93 8.01
CA PRO A 184 9.82 -4.19 8.14
C PRO A 184 9.13 -4.37 9.50
N GLY A 185 9.52 -3.61 10.54
CA GLY A 185 8.90 -3.69 11.86
C GLY A 185 7.58 -2.95 11.96
N THR A 186 7.48 -1.79 11.30
CA THR A 186 6.29 -0.91 11.37
C THR A 186 5.44 -0.94 10.10
N MET A 187 5.94 -1.53 9.01
CA MET A 187 5.33 -1.49 7.68
C MET A 187 5.10 -0.06 7.16
N MET A 188 5.89 0.90 7.66
CA MET A 188 5.88 2.31 7.26
C MET A 188 7.25 2.72 6.70
N CYS A 189 7.31 3.87 6.05
CA CYS A 189 8.59 4.44 5.64
C CYS A 189 9.40 4.86 6.85
N LYS A 190 10.70 4.54 6.86
CA LYS A 190 11.60 5.18 7.83
C LYS A 190 11.62 6.69 7.59
N THR A 191 11.75 7.44 8.68
CA THR A 191 11.92 8.90 8.65
C THR A 191 13.28 9.33 9.18
N THR A 192 14.04 8.37 9.73
CA THR A 192 15.39 8.56 10.23
C THR A 192 16.28 7.40 9.79
N CYS A 193 17.58 7.66 9.71
CA CYS A 193 18.59 6.67 9.37
C CYS A 193 19.64 6.56 10.49
N THR A 194 20.16 5.35 10.66
CA THR A 194 21.28 5.03 11.56
C THR A 194 22.48 4.47 10.80
N SER A 195 22.24 4.01 9.58
CA SER A 195 23.26 3.52 8.65
C SER A 195 22.79 3.70 7.20
N ASN A 196 23.69 3.52 6.26
CA ASN A 196 23.35 3.59 4.83
C ASN A 196 22.30 2.54 4.41
N ALA A 197 22.12 1.46 5.18
CA ALA A 197 21.09 0.47 4.89
C ALA A 197 19.65 1.01 5.09
N ASP A 198 19.50 2.10 5.83
CA ASP A 198 18.20 2.76 6.04
C ASP A 198 17.82 3.72 4.90
N CYS A 199 18.73 3.93 3.94
CA CYS A 199 18.55 4.82 2.80
C CYS A 199 18.36 3.99 1.52
N ASN A 200 17.21 4.17 0.86
CA ASN A 200 17.00 3.61 -0.46
C ASN A 200 17.86 4.35 -1.51
N VAL A 201 18.00 5.67 -1.31
CA VAL A 201 18.85 6.53 -2.15
C VAL A 201 19.70 7.43 -1.24
N GLY A 202 20.95 7.64 -1.62
CA GLY A 202 21.88 8.49 -0.88
C GLY A 202 22.63 7.76 0.24
N THR A 203 23.22 8.54 1.14
CA THR A 203 24.00 8.04 2.29
C THR A 203 23.42 8.56 3.58
N CYS A 204 23.48 7.76 4.64
CA CYS A 204 22.97 8.19 5.93
C CYS A 204 23.94 9.18 6.58
N ASN A 205 23.48 10.40 6.83
CA ASN A 205 24.14 11.34 7.71
C ASN A 205 23.72 11.04 9.14
N VAL A 206 24.48 10.17 9.81
CA VAL A 206 24.19 9.69 11.17
C VAL A 206 24.19 10.81 12.23
N ALA A 207 24.78 11.98 11.95
CA ALA A 207 24.80 13.10 12.88
C ALA A 207 23.43 13.80 12.98
N VAL A 208 22.69 13.84 11.87
CA VAL A 208 21.33 14.42 11.80
C VAL A 208 20.23 13.37 11.64
N GLY A 209 20.61 12.12 11.39
CA GLY A 209 19.70 11.00 11.18
C GLY A 209 18.95 11.07 9.85
N ALA A 210 19.51 11.69 8.82
CA ALA A 210 18.85 11.91 7.54
C ALA A 210 19.56 11.21 6.37
N CYS A 211 18.78 10.66 5.43
CA CYS A 211 19.31 10.14 4.17
C CYS A 211 19.59 11.30 3.21
N GLU A 212 20.86 11.61 3.04
CA GLU A 212 21.32 12.68 2.17
C GLU A 212 21.65 12.10 0.80
N VAL A 213 20.88 12.49 -0.20
CA VAL A 213 21.18 12.19 -1.60
C VAL A 213 22.24 13.18 -2.08
N PRO A 214 23.33 12.76 -2.74
CA PRO A 214 24.30 13.69 -3.29
C PRO A 214 23.62 14.64 -4.28
N GLN A 215 23.73 15.94 -4.03
CA GLN A 215 23.22 16.98 -4.92
C GLN A 215 24.32 17.40 -5.89
N VAL A 216 23.99 17.51 -7.17
CA VAL A 216 24.85 18.16 -8.16
C VAL A 216 24.22 19.49 -8.53
N VAL A 217 24.91 20.58 -8.22
CA VAL A 217 24.52 21.91 -8.71
C VAL A 217 25.10 22.10 -10.09
N ILE A 218 24.22 22.15 -11.08
CA ILE A 218 24.54 22.47 -12.46
C ILE A 218 24.45 23.98 -12.62
N ASP A 219 25.58 24.61 -12.89
CA ASP A 219 25.62 25.95 -13.44
C ASP A 219 25.32 25.86 -14.94
N THR A 220 24.16 26.39 -15.34
CA THR A 220 23.74 26.36 -16.74
C THR A 220 24.58 27.28 -17.62
N HIS A 221 25.45 28.11 -17.04
CA HIS A 221 26.41 28.92 -17.80
C HIS A 221 27.63 28.13 -18.29
N ASN A 222 27.95 26.97 -17.70
CA ASN A 222 29.23 26.27 -17.92
C ASN A 222 29.08 24.75 -18.15
N PHE A 223 27.89 24.31 -18.55
CA PHE A 223 27.59 22.90 -18.73
C PHE A 223 28.33 22.31 -19.96
N MET A 224 29.05 21.19 -19.78
CA MET A 224 29.84 20.48 -20.80
C MET A 224 31.00 21.28 -21.45
N GLY A 225 31.60 22.24 -20.75
CA GLY A 225 32.76 22.99 -21.27
C GLY A 225 32.40 24.00 -22.37
N MET A 226 31.13 24.35 -22.48
CA MET A 226 30.64 25.43 -23.34
C MET A 226 30.66 26.74 -22.54
N THR A 227 31.31 27.77 -23.10
CA THR A 227 31.64 28.99 -22.34
C THR A 227 30.48 29.97 -22.15
N GLU A 228 29.32 29.84 -22.82
CA GLU A 228 28.28 30.88 -22.81
C GLU A 228 26.82 30.41 -23.11
N TYR A 229 25.97 30.45 -22.05
CA TYR A 229 24.54 30.86 -21.97
C TYR A 229 23.35 29.85 -22.03
N PRO A 230 22.23 30.16 -21.31
CA PRO A 230 21.29 29.19 -20.72
C PRO A 230 19.97 29.00 -21.49
N LEU A 231 19.26 27.91 -21.15
CA LEU A 231 18.00 27.50 -21.74
C LEU A 231 16.83 28.37 -21.25
N ASP A 232 16.09 28.93 -22.21
CA ASP A 232 14.90 29.77 -22.00
C ASP A 232 13.76 29.00 -21.30
N THR A 233 13.10 29.63 -20.32
CA THR A 233 12.05 28.99 -19.50
C THR A 233 10.67 28.90 -20.15
N ASP A 234 10.42 29.68 -21.21
CA ASP A 234 9.06 29.88 -21.72
C ASP A 234 8.82 29.28 -23.11
N VAL A 235 9.88 28.97 -23.87
CA VAL A 235 9.72 28.37 -25.21
C VAL A 235 10.89 27.44 -25.49
N CYS A 236 10.94 26.29 -24.83
CA CYS A 236 11.58 25.13 -25.42
C CYS A 236 10.51 24.30 -26.13
N GLY A 237 10.12 24.73 -27.34
CA GLY A 237 9.39 23.88 -28.29
C GLY A 237 10.15 22.59 -28.67
N CYS A 238 11.36 22.42 -28.13
CA CYS A 238 12.32 21.36 -28.40
C CYS A 238 12.34 20.26 -27.32
N CYS A 239 11.74 20.48 -26.14
CA CYS A 239 11.69 19.48 -25.06
C CYS A 239 10.26 19.00 -24.73
N GLY A 240 9.24 19.62 -25.33
CA GLY A 240 7.85 19.46 -24.89
C GLY A 240 7.57 20.03 -23.49
N ALA A 241 8.56 20.69 -22.86
CA ALA A 241 8.44 21.31 -21.55
C ALA A 241 7.64 22.61 -21.66
N THR A 242 6.56 22.69 -20.90
CA THR A 242 5.62 23.82 -20.81
C THR A 242 5.81 24.66 -19.55
N THR A 243 6.64 24.19 -18.61
CA THR A 243 6.91 24.85 -17.32
C THR A 243 8.39 24.92 -16.99
N THR A 244 8.76 25.89 -16.14
CA THR A 244 10.12 26.03 -15.58
C THR A 244 10.59 24.77 -14.87
N ALA A 245 9.70 24.06 -14.19
CA ALA A 245 9.99 22.80 -13.50
C ALA A 245 10.35 21.67 -14.48
N GLU A 246 9.61 21.54 -15.58
CA GLU A 246 9.90 20.55 -16.63
C GLU A 246 11.25 20.85 -17.32
N THR A 247 11.58 22.13 -17.52
CA THR A 247 12.88 22.54 -18.07
C THR A 247 14.03 22.21 -17.10
N ALA A 248 13.89 22.49 -15.80
CA ALA A 248 14.87 22.11 -14.79
C ALA A 248 15.07 20.59 -14.74
N GLN A 249 13.98 19.82 -14.83
CA GLN A 249 14.00 18.36 -14.89
C GLN A 249 14.76 17.85 -16.12
N ALA A 250 14.54 18.44 -17.30
CA ALA A 250 15.26 18.08 -18.52
C ALA A 250 16.78 18.32 -18.41
N ILE A 251 17.20 19.42 -17.75
CA ILE A 251 18.63 19.71 -17.50
C ILE A 251 19.27 18.61 -16.65
N CYS A 252 18.59 18.15 -15.59
CA CYS A 252 19.09 17.05 -14.76
C CYS A 252 19.22 15.75 -15.55
N VAL A 253 18.21 15.41 -16.38
CA VAL A 253 18.22 14.20 -17.22
C VAL A 253 19.38 14.24 -18.22
N LEU A 254 19.65 15.38 -18.85
CA LEU A 254 20.79 15.57 -19.75
C LEU A 254 22.15 15.39 -19.03
N ALA A 255 22.21 15.69 -17.74
CA ALA A 255 23.38 15.46 -16.89
C ALA A 255 23.54 14.01 -16.42
N GLY A 256 22.62 13.11 -16.80
CA GLY A 256 22.59 11.73 -16.30
C GLY A 256 22.02 11.61 -14.89
N LEU A 257 21.31 12.64 -14.41
CA LEU A 257 20.65 12.68 -13.10
C LEU A 257 19.13 12.46 -13.28
N THR A 258 18.46 12.10 -12.20
CA THR A 258 17.08 11.59 -12.27
C THR A 258 16.02 12.63 -11.95
N THR A 259 16.33 13.62 -11.11
CA THR A 259 15.34 14.56 -10.58
C THR A 259 15.92 15.96 -10.36
N ALA A 260 15.14 16.99 -10.68
CA ALA A 260 15.40 18.37 -10.30
C ALA A 260 14.81 18.66 -8.92
N VAL A 261 15.66 19.11 -7.99
CA VAL A 261 15.28 19.37 -6.59
C VAL A 261 14.95 20.83 -6.35
N SER A 262 15.73 21.73 -6.96
CA SER A 262 15.50 23.17 -6.88
C SER A 262 16.21 23.87 -8.05
N TRP A 263 15.76 25.07 -8.38
CA TRP A 263 16.39 25.90 -9.40
C TRP A 263 16.24 27.38 -9.05
N THR A 264 17.19 28.18 -9.52
CA THR A 264 17.11 29.64 -9.43
C THR A 264 16.89 30.21 -10.82
N THR A 265 16.09 31.27 -10.90
CA THR A 265 15.88 32.01 -12.14
C THR A 265 16.42 33.43 -12.05
N GLY A 266 16.84 33.99 -13.17
CA GLY A 266 17.28 35.37 -13.28
C GLY A 266 16.91 35.98 -14.63
N MET A 267 16.84 37.31 -14.68
CA MET A 267 16.65 38.03 -15.93
C MET A 267 18.01 38.28 -16.56
N ILE A 268 18.20 37.81 -17.80
CA ILE A 268 19.42 38.08 -18.56
C ILE A 268 19.12 39.18 -19.59
N ASN A 269 19.87 40.28 -19.49
CA ASN A 269 19.86 41.38 -20.45
C ASN A 269 20.90 41.09 -21.53
N GLY A 270 20.49 40.55 -22.67
CA GLY A 270 21.43 40.25 -23.74
C GLY A 270 20.77 40.11 -25.10
N THR A 271 21.43 40.65 -26.12
CA THR A 271 21.10 40.52 -27.55
C THR A 271 21.44 39.13 -28.12
N ASN A 272 21.96 38.21 -27.30
CA ASN A 272 22.48 36.90 -27.70
C ASN A 272 21.89 35.78 -26.81
N CYS A 273 20.59 35.52 -26.94
CA CYS A 273 20.00 34.33 -26.33
C CYS A 273 20.13 33.14 -27.29
N TYR A 274 20.64 32.02 -26.78
CA TYR A 274 20.81 30.77 -27.52
C TYR A 274 19.74 29.76 -27.09
N CYS A 275 19.25 28.98 -28.04
CA CYS A 275 18.21 27.97 -27.87
C CYS A 275 18.72 26.65 -28.44
N TRP A 276 18.38 25.53 -27.80
CA TRP A 276 18.66 24.22 -28.36
C TRP A 276 17.56 23.86 -29.36
N ASP A 277 17.90 23.68 -30.64
CA ASP A 277 16.94 23.26 -31.67
C ASP A 277 16.94 21.72 -31.82
N CYS A 278 15.92 21.08 -31.25
CA CYS A 278 15.69 19.63 -31.37
C CYS A 278 14.94 19.26 -32.67
N ILE A 279 14.38 20.21 -33.41
CA ILE A 279 13.37 19.89 -34.44
C ILE A 279 14.01 19.42 -35.74
N THR A 280 15.23 19.86 -36.06
CA THR A 280 15.84 19.53 -37.35
C THR A 280 17.27 19.00 -37.32
N VAL A 281 18.07 19.26 -36.27
CA VAL A 281 19.53 19.02 -36.35
C VAL A 281 20.26 18.63 -35.05
N ASN A 282 19.59 18.49 -33.88
CA ASN A 282 20.30 18.32 -32.60
C ASN A 282 21.43 19.37 -32.44
N SER A 283 21.17 20.61 -32.82
CA SER A 283 22.18 21.66 -32.86
C SER A 283 21.66 22.97 -32.31
N TRP A 284 22.56 23.76 -31.74
CA TRP A 284 22.26 25.07 -31.20
C TRP A 284 21.89 26.06 -32.31
N ALA A 285 20.82 26.83 -32.10
CA ALA A 285 20.44 27.95 -32.95
C ALA A 285 20.72 29.28 -32.23
N ASN A 286 21.31 30.22 -32.95
CA ASN A 286 21.59 31.56 -32.45
C ASN A 286 20.33 32.43 -32.60
N ASN A 287 20.08 33.34 -31.64
CA ASN A 287 19.12 34.43 -31.79
C ASN A 287 17.63 34.02 -31.81
N CYS A 288 17.25 32.97 -31.06
CA CYS A 288 15.84 32.54 -30.94
C CYS A 288 14.96 33.53 -30.17
N CYS A 289 15.53 34.38 -29.33
CA CYS A 289 14.76 35.43 -28.67
C CYS A 289 14.60 36.59 -29.65
N LEU A 290 13.49 36.58 -30.40
CA LEU A 290 13.09 37.56 -31.43
C LEU A 290 13.08 39.03 -30.94
N GLY A 291 14.24 39.61 -30.61
CA GLY A 291 14.39 41.00 -30.16
C GLY A 291 13.79 41.31 -28.78
N GLN A 292 13.52 40.30 -27.95
CA GLN A 292 12.95 40.47 -26.61
C GLN A 292 14.07 40.58 -25.56
N SER A 293 14.33 41.78 -25.06
CA SER A 293 15.18 42.00 -23.89
C SER A 293 14.47 41.55 -22.60
N ASN A 294 15.19 40.97 -21.63
CA ASN A 294 14.70 40.55 -20.30
C ASN A 294 13.74 39.34 -20.27
N ARG A 295 14.26 38.13 -20.48
CA ARG A 295 13.52 36.90 -20.17
C ARG A 295 14.02 36.25 -18.88
N PRO A 296 13.14 35.63 -18.08
CA PRO A 296 13.56 34.74 -17.01
C PRO A 296 14.28 33.53 -17.63
N MET A 297 15.45 33.20 -17.10
CA MET A 297 16.20 31.99 -17.45
C MET A 297 16.57 31.25 -16.18
N ILE A 298 16.67 29.93 -16.26
CA ILE A 298 17.24 29.12 -15.17
C ILE A 298 18.75 29.37 -15.15
N LEU A 299 19.28 29.76 -13.99
CA LEU A 299 20.71 30.05 -13.80
C LEU A 299 21.45 28.86 -13.17
N THR A 300 20.79 28.18 -12.25
CA THR A 300 21.31 26.98 -11.61
C THR A 300 20.19 25.97 -11.41
N VAL A 301 20.53 24.70 -11.54
CA VAL A 301 19.65 23.59 -11.18
C VAL A 301 20.38 22.68 -10.22
N THR A 302 19.75 22.39 -9.09
CA THR A 302 20.20 21.35 -8.16
C THR A 302 19.53 20.05 -8.55
N CYS A 303 20.34 19.04 -8.87
CA CYS A 303 19.89 17.75 -9.39
C CYS A 303 20.27 16.59 -8.46
N GLN A 304 19.46 15.53 -8.50
CA GLN A 304 19.59 14.25 -7.80
C GLN A 304 19.59 13.08 -8.78
#